data_AF-A0A7J4UQN8-F1
#
_entry.id   AF-A0A7J4UQN8-F1
#
_cell.length_a   1.000
_cell.length_b   1.000
_cell.length_c   1.000
_cell.angle_alpha   90.00
_cell.angle_beta   90.00
_cell.angle_gamma   90.00
#
_symmetry.space_group_name_H-M   'P 1'
#
loop_
_entity.id
_entity.type
_entity.pdbx_description
1 polymer ?
#
loop_
_entity_poly.entity_id
_entity_poly.type
_entity_poly.pdbx_seq_one_letter_code
_entity_poly.pdbx_strand_id
1 'polypeptide(L)' 'MPIKPAYVKRISRELIERYPERFSDDFDENKEAVTLVTNVESKRVRNRIAGYVTRKNRKN' A
#
# COMPACT_ATOMS: atom_id res chain seq x y z
N MET A 1 9.36 -16.23 -0.65
CA MET A 1 9.37 -14.74 -0.56
C MET A 1 9.41 -14.35 0.91
N PRO A 2 10.30 -13.44 1.36
CA PRO A 2 10.31 -12.99 2.75
C PRO A 2 8.93 -12.41 3.12
N ILE A 3 8.43 -12.79 4.30
CA ILE A 3 7.11 -12.38 4.78
C ILE A 3 7.13 -10.88 5.04
N LYS A 4 6.17 -10.15 4.48
CA LYS A 4 5.97 -8.73 4.81
C LYS A 4 5.60 -8.61 6.31
N PRO A 5 6.24 -7.72 7.09
CA PRO A 5 5.93 -7.47 8.49
C PRO A 5 4.43 -7.24 8.71
N ALA A 6 3.95 -7.60 9.90
CA ALA A 6 2.55 -7.46 10.25
C ALA A 6 2.04 -6.02 10.09
N TYR A 7 2.85 -5.02 10.47
CA TYR A 7 2.48 -3.61 10.35
C TYR A 7 2.22 -3.19 8.91
N VAL A 8 3.00 -3.67 7.93
CA VAL A 8 2.80 -3.38 6.50
C VAL A 8 1.42 -3.87 6.07
N LYS A 9 1.06 -5.10 6.45
CA LYS A 9 -0.24 -5.70 6.08
C LYS A 9 -1.41 -4.98 6.78
N ARG A 10 -1.22 -4.53 8.02
CA ARG A 10 -2.23 -3.79 8.78
C ARG A 10 -2.51 -2.43 8.14
N ILE A 11 -1.47 -1.61 7.98
CA ILE A 11 -1.58 -0.28 7.36
C ILE A 11 -2.16 -0.39 5.95
N SER A 12 -1.68 -1.33 5.14
CA SER A 12 -2.18 -1.47 3.76
C SER A 12 -3.68 -1.80 3.70
N ARG A 13 -4.20 -2.63 4.62
CA ARG A 13 -5.63 -2.93 4.68
C ARG A 13 -6.44 -1.71 5.11
N GLU A 14 -5.97 -1.03 6.15
CA GLU A 14 -6.59 0.20 6.64
C GLU A 14 -6.64 1.30 5.57
N LEU A 15 -5.60 1.43 4.75
CA LEU A 15 -5.59 2.37 3.63
C LEU A 15 -6.63 2.02 2.56
N ILE A 16 -6.72 0.75 2.16
CA ILE A 16 -7.71 0.29 1.17
C ILE A 16 -9.14 0.52 1.69
N GLU A 17 -9.38 0.26 2.98
CA GLU A 17 -10.69 0.45 3.60
C GLU A 17 -11.08 1.94 3.70
N ARG A 18 -10.11 2.82 4.00
CA ARG A 18 -10.36 4.26 4.18
C ARG A 18 -10.40 5.05 2.87
N TYR A 19 -9.65 4.62 1.85
CA TYR A 19 -9.45 5.35 0.59
C TYR A 19 -9.54 4.41 -0.63
N PRO A 20 -10.64 3.65 -0.81
CA PRO A 20 -10.75 2.66 -1.87
C PRO A 20 -10.56 3.25 -3.28
N GLU A 21 -11.01 4.48 -3.49
CA GLU A 21 -10.93 5.20 -4.77
C GLU A 21 -9.53 5.71 -5.12
N ARG A 22 -8.59 5.71 -4.16
CA ARG A 22 -7.22 6.21 -4.37
C ARG A 22 -6.27 5.13 -4.87
N PHE A 23 -6.69 3.86 -4.90
CA PHE A 23 -5.82 2.74 -5.22
C PHE A 23 -6.25 2.03 -6.50
N SER A 24 -5.26 1.58 -7.27
CA SER A 24 -5.43 0.92 -8.56
C SER A 24 -4.58 -0.36 -8.63
N ASP A 25 -4.53 -0.97 -9.81
CA ASP A 25 -3.67 -2.13 -10.09
C ASP A 25 -2.26 -1.76 -10.54
N ASP A 26 -1.96 -0.46 -10.61
CA ASP A 26 -0.64 0.07 -10.89
C ASP A 26 0.18 0.28 -9.61
N PHE A 27 1.49 0.06 -9.68
CA PHE A 27 2.36 0.19 -8.52
C PHE A 27 2.76 1.65 -8.25
N ASP A 28 3.03 2.41 -9.30
CA ASP A 28 3.52 3.78 -9.18
C ASP A 28 2.40 4.71 -8.73
N GLU A 29 1.19 4.56 -9.25
CA GLU A 29 -0.01 5.25 -8.77
C GLU A 29 -0.25 4.99 -7.27
N ASN A 30 -0.20 3.72 -6.86
CA ASN A 30 -0.37 3.35 -5.45
C ASN A 30 0.73 3.89 -4.55
N LYS A 31 1.96 4.01 -5.05
CA LYS A 31 3.10 4.58 -4.30
C LYS A 31 2.89 6.07 -4.06
N GLU A 32 2.37 6.79 -5.04
CA GLU A 32 1.99 8.20 -4.89
C GLU A 32 0.81 8.35 -3.92
N ALA A 33 -0.23 7.54 -4.08
CA ALA A 33 -1.37 7.51 -3.16
C ALA A 33 -0.93 7.30 -1.70
N VAL A 34 -0.08 6.29 -1.43
CA VAL A 34 0.48 6.05 -0.09
C VAL A 34 1.27 7.27 0.42
N THR A 35 1.97 8.01 -0.45
CA THR A 35 2.69 9.23 -0.05
C THR A 35 1.74 10.34 0.37
N LEU A 36 0.59 10.48 -0.31
CA LEU A 36 -0.39 11.52 -0.04
C LEU A 36 -1.20 11.25 1.24
N VAL A 37 -1.47 9.97 1.53
CA VAL A 37 -2.35 9.58 2.65
C VAL A 37 -1.61 9.09 3.89
N THR A 38 -0.27 9.04 3.86
CA THR A 38 0.55 8.62 5.01
C THR A 38 1.78 9.50 5.20
N ASN A 39 2.25 9.55 6.44
CA ASN A 39 3.52 10.19 6.83
C ASN A 39 4.71 9.20 6.80
N VAL A 40 4.66 8.15 5.97
CA VAL A 40 5.74 7.14 5.91
C VAL A 40 6.99 7.74 5.25
N GLU A 41 7.98 8.08 6.08
CA GLU A 41 9.26 8.62 5.64
C GLU A 41 10.13 7.57 4.95
N SER A 42 10.12 6.33 5.45
CA SER A 42 10.96 5.27 4.90
C SER A 42 10.50 4.83 3.52
N LYS A 43 11.30 5.14 2.49
CA LYS A 43 11.12 4.67 1.10
C LYS A 43 10.87 3.16 1.03
N ARG A 44 11.63 2.37 1.80
CA ARG A 44 11.49 0.91 1.83
C ARG A 44 10.12 0.48 2.36
N VAL A 45 9.63 1.14 3.41
CA VAL A 45 8.32 0.82 3.99
C VAL A 45 7.21 1.21 3.03
N ARG A 46 7.27 2.42 2.47
CA ARG A 46 6.32 2.93 1.48
C ARG A 46 6.15 1.98 0.29
N ASN A 47 7.26 1.54 -0.30
CA ASN A 47 7.24 0.61 -1.42
C ASN A 47 6.63 -0.76 -1.03
N ARG A 48 6.82 -1.22 0.21
CA ARG A 48 6.23 -2.48 0.68
C ARG A 48 4.73 -2.37 0.87
N ILE A 49 4.24 -1.22 1.33
CA ILE A 49 2.82 -0.89 1.47
C ILE A 49 2.19 -0.83 0.08
N ALA A 50 2.70 0.01 -0.82
CA ALA A 50 2.22 0.15 -2.20
C ALA A 50 2.14 -1.21 -2.90
N GLY A 51 3.22 -2.01 -2.86
CA GLY A 51 3.23 -3.34 -3.45
C GLY A 51 2.38 -4.38 -2.70
N TYR A 52 1.90 -4.13 -1.48
CA TYR A 52 0.88 -4.97 -0.85
C TYR A 52 -0.51 -4.56 -1.33
N VAL A 53 -0.76 -3.26 -1.44
CA VAL A 53 -2.02 -2.69 -1.96
C VAL A 53 -2.27 -3.15 -3.39
N THR A 54 -1.31 -2.96 -4.31
CA THR A 54 -1.42 -3.42 -5.71
C THR A 54 -1.75 -4.91 -5.80
N ARG A 55 -1.11 -5.74 -4.96
CA ARG A 55 -1.37 -7.19 -4.95
C ARG A 55 -2.75 -7.54 -4.41
N LYS A 56 -3.29 -6.72 -3.49
CA LYS A 56 -4.62 -6.94 -2.94
C LYS A 56 -5.70 -6.49 -3.89
N ASN A 57 -5.48 -5.38 -4.60
CA ASN A 57 -6.41 -4.84 -5.57
C ASN A 57 -6.66 -5.81 -6.74
N ARG A 58 -5.60 -6.39 -7.31
CA ARG A 58 -5.69 -7.44 -8.36
C ARG A 58 -6.36 -8.76 -7.94
N LYS A 59 -6.61 -8.95 -6.64
CA LYS A 59 -7.22 -10.18 -6.09
C LYS A 59 -8.68 -10.00 -5.70
N ASN A 60 -9.16 -8.75 -5.68
CA ASN A 60 -10.57 -8.44 -5.62
C ASN A 60 -11.12 -8.36 -7.04
#